data_AF-C2XY92-F1
#
_entry.id   AF-C2XY92-F1
#
_cell.length_a   1.000
_cell.length_b   1.000
_cell.length_c   1.000
_cell.angle_alpha   90.00
_cell.angle_beta   90.00
_cell.angle_gamma   90.00
#
_symmetry.space_group_name_H-M   'P 1'
#
loop_
_entity.id
_entity.type
_entity.pdbx_description
1 polymer ?
#
loop_
_entity_poly.entity_id
_entity_poly.type
_entity_poly.pdbx_seq_one_letter_code
_entity_poly.pdbx_strand_id
1 'polypeptide(L)' 'MSVDALMGRTTTLNEKNIANALDEIQTVFAGLDESHQEQFCKQLVLYAKFLKNHTELL' A
#
# COMPACT_ATOMS: atom_id res chain seq x y z
N MET A 1 1.52 2.12 18.84
CA MET A 1 3.01 2.20 18.84
C MET A 1 3.50 1.09 17.91
N SER A 2 4.20 1.40 16.82
CA SER A 2 4.60 0.40 15.82
C SER A 2 5.71 -0.53 16.36
N VAL A 3 5.74 -1.78 15.89
CA VAL A 3 6.81 -2.75 16.16
C VAL A 3 8.19 -2.18 15.79
N ASP A 4 8.28 -1.35 14.75
CA ASP A 4 9.53 -0.70 14.36
C ASP A 4 10.01 0.34 15.39
N ALA A 5 9.07 1.08 15.98
CA ALA A 5 9.38 2.05 17.05
C ALA A 5 9.83 1.33 18.34
N LEU A 6 9.26 0.16 18.64
CA LEU A 6 9.69 -0.72 19.74
C LEU A 6 11.10 -1.29 19.50
N MET A 7 11.48 -1.47 18.24
CA MET A 7 12.78 -2.03 17.82
C MET A 7 13.86 -0.95 17.61
N GLY A 8 13.59 0.32 17.95
CA GLY A 8 14.55 1.42 17.80
C GLY A 8 14.90 1.77 16.34
N ARG A 9 14.14 1.27 15.36
CA ARG A 9 14.33 1.60 13.96
C ARG A 9 13.65 2.92 13.65
N THR A 10 14.44 3.94 13.30
CA THR A 10 13.92 5.20 12.78
C THR A 10 13.46 4.98 11.35
N THR A 11 12.18 4.70 11.17
CA THR A 11 11.57 4.65 9.84
C THR A 11 11.61 6.04 9.24
N THR A 12 12.21 6.15 8.05
CA THR A 12 12.18 7.37 7.25
C THR A 12 10.73 7.72 6.90
N LEU A 13 10.45 9.00 6.62
CA LEU A 13 9.12 9.45 6.22
C LEU A 13 8.57 8.63 5.03
N ASN A 14 9.45 8.25 4.10
CA ASN A 14 9.11 7.43 2.95
C ASN A 14 8.69 6.01 3.36
N GLU A 15 9.43 5.36 4.26
CA GLU A 15 9.09 4.02 4.77
C GLU A 15 7.75 4.04 5.53
N LYS A 16 7.48 5.09 6.30
CA LYS A 16 6.19 5.25 6.99
C LYS A 16 5.03 5.41 6.00
N ASN A 17 5.22 6.18 4.93
CA ASN A 17 4.20 6.36 3.90
C ASN A 17 3.93 5.05 3.15
N ILE A 18 4.98 4.27 2.85
CA ILE A 18 4.83 2.94 2.25
C ILE A 18 4.08 1.99 3.19
N ALA A 19 4.43 1.98 4.48
CA ALA A 19 3.75 1.14 5.47
C ALA A 19 2.26 1.49 5.59
N ASN A 20 1.91 2.78 5.64
CA ASN A 20 0.52 3.22 5.69
C ASN A 20 -0.26 2.80 4.44
N ALA A 21 0.32 2.97 3.24
CA ALA A 21 -0.32 2.57 1.99
C ALA A 21 -0.57 1.06 1.94
N LEU A 22 0.37 0.25 2.43
CA LEU A 22 0.20 -1.20 2.52
C LEU A 22 -0.89 -1.60 3.52
N ASP A 23 -0.96 -0.93 4.67
CA ASP A 23 -1.99 -1.18 5.69
C ASP A 23 -3.40 -0.87 5.16
N GLU A 24 -3.56 0.24 4.43
CA GLU A 24 -4.82 0.59 3.76
C GLU A 24 -5.22 -0.45 2.71
N ILE A 25 -4.26 -0.85 1.84
CA ILE A 25 -4.49 -1.87 0.82
C ILE A 25 -4.92 -3.19 1.46
N GLN A 26 -4.26 -3.62 2.53
CA GLN A 26 -4.57 -4.86 3.24
C GLN A 26 -5.93 -4.80 3.93
N THR A 27 -6.26 -3.68 4.55
CA THR A 27 -7.56 -3.45 5.20
C THR A 27 -8.70 -3.52 4.19
N VAL A 28 -8.54 -2.86 3.03
CA VAL A 28 -9.53 -2.93 1.95
C VAL A 28 -9.64 -4.36 1.42
N PHE A 29 -8.51 -5.00 1.11
CA PHE A 29 -8.49 -6.36 0.58
C PHE A 29 -9.17 -7.38 1.51
N ALA A 30 -8.90 -7.31 2.82
CA ALA A 30 -9.49 -8.20 3.82
C ALA A 30 -11.01 -8.03 3.97
N GLY A 31 -11.55 -6.85 3.61
CA GLY A 31 -12.98 -6.57 3.62
C GLY A 31 -13.73 -6.99 2.36
N LEU A 32 -13.03 -7.49 1.33
CA LEU A 32 -13.64 -7.88 0.05
C LEU A 32 -13.95 -9.37 0.00
N ASP A 33 -15.05 -9.72 -0.68
CA ASP A 33 -15.34 -11.09 -1.09
C ASP A 33 -14.36 -11.58 -2.17
N GLU A 34 -14.17 -12.89 -2.29
CA GLU A 34 -13.23 -13.53 -3.24
C GLU A 34 -13.37 -13.01 -4.69
N SER A 35 -14.59 -12.80 -5.16
CA SER A 35 -14.86 -12.27 -6.51
C SER A 35 -14.35 -10.85 -6.72
N HIS A 36 -14.34 -10.03 -5.65
CA HIS A 36 -13.89 -8.64 -5.69
C HIS A 36 -12.40 -8.51 -5.38
N GLN A 37 -11.82 -9.45 -4.62
CA GLN A 37 -10.38 -9.50 -4.33
C GLN A 37 -9.53 -9.60 -5.61
N GLU A 38 -9.91 -10.48 -6.54
CA GLU A 38 -9.17 -10.63 -7.80
C GLU A 38 -9.23 -9.34 -8.63
N GLN A 39 -10.39 -8.72 -8.73
CA GLN A 39 -10.57 -7.48 -9.47
C GLN A 39 -9.81 -6.32 -8.85
N PHE A 40 -9.82 -6.22 -7.52
CA PHE A 40 -9.05 -5.23 -6.77
C PHE A 40 -7.55 -5.35 -7.05
N CYS A 41 -6.99 -6.55 -6.98
CA CYS A 41 -5.58 -6.79 -7.31
C CYS A 41 -5.23 -6.37 -8.75
N LYS A 42 -6.09 -6.67 -9.73
CA LYS A 42 -5.88 -6.23 -11.12
C LYS A 42 -5.85 -4.71 -11.24
N GLN A 43 -6.77 -4.01 -10.58
CA GLN A 43 -6.82 -2.55 -10.58
C GLN A 43 -5.60 -1.93 -9.89
N LEU A 44 -5.18 -2.50 -8.76
CA LEU A 44 -3.99 -2.04 -8.03
C LEU A 44 -2.72 -2.13 -8.91
N VAL A 45 -2.56 -3.22 -9.67
CA VAL A 45 -1.46 -3.39 -10.62
C VAL A 45 -1.51 -2.36 -11.75
N LEU A 46 -2.69 -2.07 -12.30
CA LEU A 46 -2.86 -1.05 -13.33
C LEU A 46 -2.54 0.34 -12.81
N TYR A 47 -3.01 0.67 -11.61
CA TYR A 47 -2.74 1.95 -10.96
C TYR A 47 -1.24 2.14 -10.67
N ALA A 48 -0.56 1.11 -10.15
CA ALA A 48 0.89 1.17 -9.94
C ALA A 48 1.67 1.36 -11.26
N LYS A 49 1.25 0.70 -12.34
CA LYS A 49 1.84 0.91 -13.68
C LYS A 49 1.58 2.32 -14.20
N PHE A 50 0.38 2.85 -13.99
CA PHE A 50 0.03 4.22 -14.34
C PHE A 50 0.93 5.22 -13.61
N LEU A 51 1.04 5.13 -12.28
CA LEU A 51 1.91 6.00 -11.48
C LEU A 51 3.38 5.91 -11.91
N LYS A 52 3.88 4.72 -12.22
CA LYS A 52 5.25 4.53 -12.72
C LYS A 52 5.50 5.28 -14.04
N ASN A 53 4.49 5.33 -14.92
CA ASN A 53 4.59 6.00 -16.21
C ASN A 53 4.28 7.50 -16.13
N HIS A 54 3.70 7.94 -15.01
CA HIS A 54 3.29 9.32 -14.74
C HIS A 54 3.89 9.81 -13.42
N THR A 55 5.20 9.67 -13.28
CA THR A 55 5.93 10.14 -12.09
C THR A 55 5.80 11.64 -11.84
N GLU A 56 5.36 12.42 -12.83
CA GLU A 56 5.01 13.84 -12.67
C GLU A 56 3.77 14.10 -11.78
N LEU A 57 2.97 13.07 -11.49
CA LEU A 57 1.79 13.14 -10.63
C LEU A 57 2.07 12.79 -9.15
N LEU A 58 3.32 12.44 -8.84
CA LEU A 58 3.81 12.05 -7.50
C LEU A 58 4.66 13.16 -6.89
#